data_AF-A0A537GPK8-F1
#
_entry.id   AF-A0A537GPK8-F1
#
_cell.length_a   1.000
_cell.length_b   1.000
_cell.length_c   1.000
_cell.angle_alpha   90.00
_cell.angle_beta   90.00
_cell.angle_gamma   90.00
#
_symmetry.space_group_name_H-M   'P 1'
#
loop_
_entity.id
_entity.type
_entity.pdbx_description
1 polymer ?
#
loop_
_entity_poly.entity_id
_entity_poly.type
_entity_poly.pdbx_seq_one_letter_code
_entity_poly.pdbx_strand_id
1 'polypeptide(L)'
;MADQVLERTNVRPIVQAPTTQILPKRLELEKVIEMYKAVGRRNAEYFHWIHSVYSWICLPCVGFECRKALGEDKTKMMIFDVLLDDLADNYDTRNQALMEEFLQIPWQDSRTKNEYLDVGNKIWEDYIGSVVGYPRFRDFEKVFYFDLRQALAAMVYSSLVNSFNLDNSVEMSVYSPHGCMVMLAVDMDLMCSPTFDIKDLGKMRKVSYLAQEVAHIGNMLITYPGELAERDLSCPIISLAVRKGLIEKEELGDMSVLPRIKKLEEIFKKRAQSHIQKVSVYEKEILSVNIGGFSKYLAELFEKFAESSSLR
;
A
#
# COMPACT_ATOMS: atom_id res chain seq x y z
N MET A 1 -39.07 23.55 32.96
CA MET A 1 -38.58 23.28 31.60
C MET A 1 -37.10 23.03 31.72
N ALA A 2 -36.72 21.76 31.66
CA ALA A 2 -35.39 21.28 32.03
C ALA A 2 -34.52 21.18 30.77
N ASP A 3 -33.35 21.81 30.83
CA ASP A 3 -32.28 21.70 29.85
C ASP A 3 -31.77 20.26 29.80
N GLN A 4 -31.93 19.60 28.65
CA GLN A 4 -31.29 18.32 28.37
C GLN A 4 -29.85 18.58 27.93
N VAL A 5 -28.94 18.40 28.89
CA VAL A 5 -27.52 18.16 28.63
C VAL A 5 -27.40 16.85 27.85
N LEU A 6 -27.03 16.95 26.58
CA LEU A 6 -26.61 15.80 25.77
C LEU A 6 -25.33 15.22 26.39
N GLU A 7 -25.48 14.14 27.15
CA GLU A 7 -24.38 13.32 27.62
C GLU A 7 -23.58 12.80 26.41
N ARG A 8 -22.32 13.23 26.32
CA ARG A 8 -21.34 12.67 25.38
C ARG A 8 -20.95 11.28 25.86
N THR A 9 -21.77 10.27 25.59
CA THR A 9 -21.39 8.86 25.77
C THR A 9 -20.69 8.31 24.53
N ASN A 10 -19.53 7.71 24.76
CA ASN A 10 -18.68 6.90 23.86
C ASN A 10 -17.63 7.63 23.02
N VAL A 11 -16.64 8.21 23.70
CA VAL A 11 -15.26 8.19 23.19
C VAL A 11 -14.61 6.91 23.72
N ARG A 12 -14.49 5.87 22.88
CA ARG A 12 -13.66 4.69 23.24
C ARG A 12 -12.20 5.15 23.39
N PRO A 13 -11.44 4.64 24.37
CA PRO A 13 -10.02 4.93 24.47
C PRO A 13 -9.30 4.42 23.21
N ILE A 14 -8.36 5.22 22.73
CA ILE A 14 -7.28 4.77 21.86
C ILE A 14 -6.66 3.53 22.51
N VAL A 15 -6.54 2.47 21.71
CA VAL A 15 -6.06 1.12 22.03
C VAL A 15 -5.12 1.10 23.23
N GLN A 16 -5.49 0.33 24.27
CA GLN A 16 -4.58 0.00 25.36
C GLN A 16 -3.38 -0.73 24.76
N ALA A 17 -2.17 -0.21 25.01
CA ALA A 17 -0.93 -0.84 24.60
C ALA A 17 -0.91 -2.33 25.04
N PRO A 18 -0.36 -3.26 24.24
CA PRO A 18 -0.33 -4.66 24.61
C PRO A 18 0.42 -4.81 25.93
N THR A 19 -0.28 -5.35 26.93
CA THR A 19 0.30 -5.89 28.16
C THR A 19 1.45 -6.81 27.75
N THR A 20 2.59 -6.75 28.45
CA THR A 20 3.78 -7.58 28.30
C THR A 20 3.47 -9.09 28.22
N GLN A 21 3.01 -9.54 27.07
CA GLN A 21 3.07 -10.92 26.63
C GLN A 21 4.39 -11.06 25.89
N ILE A 22 5.06 -12.18 26.15
CA ILE A 22 6.25 -12.60 25.41
C ILE A 22 5.89 -12.47 23.93
N LEU A 23 6.46 -11.47 23.24
CA LEU A 23 6.22 -11.28 21.82
C LEU A 23 6.59 -12.61 21.14
N PRO A 24 5.69 -13.22 20.35
CA PRO A 24 6.01 -14.44 19.64
C PRO A 24 7.30 -14.22 18.85
N LYS A 25 8.10 -15.29 18.71
CA LYS A 25 9.33 -15.23 17.92
C LYS A 25 8.98 -14.73 16.52
N ARG A 26 9.55 -13.58 16.13
CA ARG A 26 9.42 -12.98 14.80
C ARG A 26 9.48 -14.06 13.72
N LEU A 27 8.49 -14.10 12.85
CA LEU A 27 8.47 -15.00 11.71
C LEU A 27 9.54 -14.56 10.72
N GLU A 28 10.31 -15.54 10.21
CA GLU A 28 11.19 -15.32 9.08
C GLU A 28 10.37 -14.99 7.83
N LEU A 29 10.89 -14.12 6.96
CA LEU A 29 10.17 -13.69 5.75
C LEU A 29 9.73 -14.87 4.88
N GLU A 30 10.59 -15.87 4.71
CA GLU A 30 10.24 -17.09 3.95
C GLU A 30 9.05 -17.83 4.56
N LYS A 31 8.92 -17.83 5.89
CA LYS A 31 7.77 -18.48 6.52
C LYS A 31 6.47 -17.74 6.20
N VAL A 32 6.52 -16.41 6.12
CA VAL A 32 5.39 -15.57 5.71
C VAL A 32 5.04 -15.81 4.24
N ILE A 33 6.04 -15.91 3.36
CA ILE A 33 5.84 -16.23 1.94
C ILE A 33 5.21 -17.62 1.77
N GLU A 34 5.67 -18.62 2.52
CA GLU A 34 5.06 -19.97 2.51
C GLU A 34 3.61 -19.97 3.03
N MET A 35 3.30 -19.14 4.03
CA MET A 35 1.92 -18.98 4.49
C MET A 35 1.03 -18.34 3.43
N TYR A 36 1.54 -17.33 2.71
CA TYR A 36 0.84 -16.77 1.57
C TYR A 36 0.60 -17.82 0.50
N LYS A 37 1.62 -18.61 0.11
CA LYS A 37 1.48 -19.65 -0.94
C LYS A 37 0.40 -20.68 -0.65
N ALA A 38 0.07 -20.90 0.63
CA ALA A 38 -0.98 -21.83 1.03
C ALA A 38 -2.40 -21.34 0.65
N VAL A 39 -2.62 -20.03 0.55
CA VAL A 39 -3.96 -19.43 0.38
C VAL A 39 -4.08 -18.44 -0.78
N GLY A 40 -2.98 -17.79 -1.16
CA GLY A 40 -2.89 -16.81 -2.24
C GLY A 40 -2.64 -17.45 -3.60
N ARG A 41 -2.80 -16.66 -4.67
CA ARG A 41 -2.71 -17.17 -6.06
C ARG A 41 -1.60 -16.56 -6.91
N ARG A 42 -1.07 -15.40 -6.54
CA ARG A 42 0.00 -14.73 -7.30
C ARG A 42 1.34 -15.46 -7.20
N ASN A 43 2.19 -15.20 -8.17
CA ASN A 43 3.58 -15.65 -8.14
C ASN A 43 4.32 -15.10 -6.91
N ALA A 44 4.68 -15.99 -5.99
CA ALA A 44 5.32 -15.63 -4.74
C ALA A 44 6.77 -15.08 -4.92
N GLU A 45 7.43 -15.33 -6.05
CA GLU A 45 8.74 -14.74 -6.38
C GLU A 45 8.68 -13.21 -6.45
N TYR A 46 7.49 -12.65 -6.68
CA TYR A 46 7.26 -11.21 -6.62
C TYR A 46 7.61 -10.64 -5.23
N PHE A 47 7.44 -11.40 -4.14
CA PHE A 47 7.77 -10.91 -2.80
C PHE A 47 9.27 -10.80 -2.55
N HIS A 48 10.10 -11.63 -3.18
CA HIS A 48 11.55 -11.49 -3.14
C HIS A 48 11.99 -10.22 -3.87
N TRP A 49 11.39 -9.92 -5.02
CA TRP A 49 11.62 -8.66 -5.73
C TRP A 49 11.18 -7.45 -4.89
N ILE A 50 9.98 -7.49 -4.32
CA ILE A 50 9.49 -6.43 -3.41
C ILE A 50 10.42 -6.24 -2.21
N HIS A 51 10.90 -7.33 -1.61
CA HIS A 51 11.84 -7.24 -0.50
C HIS A 51 13.16 -6.59 -0.93
N SER A 52 13.65 -6.88 -2.14
CA SER A 52 14.83 -6.20 -2.69
C SER A 52 14.59 -4.69 -2.86
N VAL A 53 13.38 -4.31 -3.28
CA VAL A 53 12.96 -2.90 -3.38
C VAL A 53 12.94 -2.26 -2.00
N TYR A 54 12.21 -2.81 -1.02
CA TYR A 54 12.11 -2.21 0.32
C TYR A 54 13.43 -2.21 1.11
N SER A 55 14.34 -3.14 0.81
CA SER A 55 15.70 -3.14 1.38
C SER A 55 16.58 -2.04 0.80
N TRP A 56 16.28 -1.60 -0.42
CA TRP A 56 17.04 -0.58 -1.14
C TRP A 56 16.45 0.82 -1.00
N ILE A 57 15.13 0.97 -1.15
CA ILE A 57 14.41 2.24 -1.08
C ILE A 57 13.92 2.51 0.35
N CYS A 58 14.77 3.21 1.10
CA CYS A 58 14.45 3.75 2.41
C CYS A 58 14.87 5.22 2.47
N LEU A 59 14.27 6.01 3.36
CA LEU A 59 14.74 7.36 3.60
C LEU A 59 16.20 7.34 4.05
N PRO A 60 17.06 8.22 3.52
CA PRO A 60 18.48 8.27 3.89
C PRO A 60 18.75 8.44 5.40
N CYS A 61 17.77 8.97 6.15
CA CYS A 61 17.85 9.20 7.59
C CYS A 61 17.49 7.98 8.47
N VAL A 62 17.15 6.83 7.87
CA VAL A 62 16.91 5.58 8.60
C VAL A 62 18.20 5.08 9.25
N GLY A 63 18.13 4.82 10.57
CA GLY A 63 19.19 4.23 11.36
C GLY A 63 19.61 2.85 10.83
N PHE A 64 20.92 2.59 10.78
CA PHE A 64 21.48 1.40 10.15
C PHE A 64 20.97 0.10 10.79
N GLU A 65 20.81 0.11 12.11
CA GLU A 65 20.31 -1.00 12.93
C GLU A 65 18.87 -1.41 12.59
N CYS A 66 18.06 -0.48 12.06
CA CYS A 66 16.67 -0.76 11.74
C CYS A 66 16.48 -1.32 10.31
N ARG A 67 17.44 -1.07 9.39
CA ARG A 67 17.24 -1.30 7.95
C ARG A 67 16.83 -2.72 7.57
N LYS A 68 17.44 -3.74 8.19
CA LYS A 68 17.11 -5.14 7.92
C LYS A 68 15.67 -5.45 8.35
N ALA A 69 15.33 -5.12 9.59
CA ALA A 69 13.99 -5.37 10.12
C ALA A 69 12.91 -4.60 9.32
N LEU A 70 13.24 -3.36 8.93
CA LEU A 70 12.39 -2.48 8.15
C LEU A 70 12.07 -3.00 6.76
N GLY A 71 13.07 -3.51 6.03
CA GLY A 71 12.85 -4.15 4.73
C GLY A 71 11.91 -5.36 4.83
N GLU A 72 12.16 -6.24 5.79
CA GLU A 72 11.32 -7.42 6.06
C GLU A 72 9.89 -7.03 6.46
N ASP A 73 9.72 -6.05 7.37
CA ASP A 73 8.40 -5.66 7.86
C ASP A 73 7.57 -4.96 6.78
N LYS A 74 8.19 -4.14 5.93
CA LYS A 74 7.51 -3.56 4.76
C LYS A 74 7.07 -4.65 3.78
N THR A 75 7.88 -5.68 3.56
CA THR A 75 7.48 -6.81 2.71
C THR A 75 6.33 -7.59 3.33
N LYS A 76 6.34 -7.85 4.63
CA LYS A 76 5.22 -8.52 5.32
C LYS A 76 3.92 -7.72 5.20
N MET A 77 3.99 -6.40 5.35
CA MET A 77 2.85 -5.51 5.10
C MET A 77 2.35 -5.63 3.66
N MET A 78 3.26 -5.67 2.68
CA MET A 78 2.89 -5.89 1.27
C MET A 78 2.23 -7.25 1.03
N ILE A 79 2.69 -8.32 1.68
CA ILE A 79 2.04 -9.64 1.58
C ILE A 79 0.62 -9.58 2.18
N PHE A 80 0.45 -8.91 3.33
CA PHE A 80 -0.86 -8.69 3.94
C PHE A 80 -1.80 -7.90 3.02
N ASP A 81 -1.30 -6.85 2.37
CA ASP A 81 -2.06 -6.06 1.40
C ASP A 81 -2.41 -6.84 0.14
N VAL A 82 -1.50 -7.65 -0.39
CA VAL A 82 -1.79 -8.52 -1.54
C VAL A 82 -2.90 -9.54 -1.25
N LEU A 83 -2.96 -10.07 -0.02
CA LEU A 83 -4.10 -10.92 0.38
C LEU A 83 -5.42 -10.12 0.33
N LEU A 84 -5.42 -8.87 0.77
CA LEU A 84 -6.62 -8.04 0.69
C LEU A 84 -6.97 -7.66 -0.77
N ASP A 85 -5.97 -7.33 -1.57
CA ASP A 85 -6.06 -6.97 -3.00
C ASP A 85 -6.67 -8.12 -3.82
N ASP A 86 -6.26 -9.37 -3.58
CA ASP A 86 -6.83 -10.57 -4.19
C ASP A 86 -8.34 -10.72 -3.91
N LEU A 87 -8.81 -10.27 -2.74
CA LEU A 87 -10.23 -10.31 -2.39
C LEU A 87 -11.03 -9.14 -2.99
N ALA A 88 -10.36 -8.06 -3.37
CA ALA A 88 -10.98 -6.85 -3.92
C ALA A 88 -11.09 -6.90 -5.46
N ASP A 89 -10.00 -7.22 -6.15
CA ASP A 89 -9.84 -6.89 -7.58
C ASP A 89 -9.77 -8.10 -8.51
N ASN A 90 -9.17 -9.21 -8.07
CA ASN A 90 -9.01 -10.38 -8.92
C ASN A 90 -10.35 -11.09 -9.14
N TYR A 91 -10.79 -11.20 -10.40
CA TYR A 91 -12.12 -11.73 -10.73
C TYR A 91 -12.40 -13.15 -10.24
N ASP A 92 -11.38 -13.99 -10.13
CA ASP A 92 -11.51 -15.41 -9.73
C ASP A 92 -11.44 -15.61 -8.21
N THR A 93 -10.94 -14.63 -7.45
CA THR A 93 -10.82 -14.68 -5.98
C THR A 93 -11.64 -13.65 -5.24
N ARG A 94 -12.13 -12.61 -5.93
CA ARG A 94 -12.88 -11.52 -5.30
C ARG A 94 -14.03 -12.05 -4.46
N ASN A 95 -14.10 -11.58 -3.23
CA ASN A 95 -15.08 -12.04 -2.26
C ASN A 95 -15.34 -10.94 -1.23
N GLN A 96 -16.42 -10.18 -1.45
CA GLN A 96 -16.75 -9.02 -0.62
C GLN A 96 -16.95 -9.38 0.86
N ALA A 97 -17.65 -10.47 1.18
CA ALA A 97 -17.88 -10.86 2.57
C ALA A 97 -16.57 -11.20 3.28
N LEU A 98 -15.69 -11.97 2.62
CA LEU A 98 -14.39 -12.32 3.16
C LEU A 98 -13.47 -11.09 3.29
N MET A 99 -13.53 -10.16 2.33
CA MET A 99 -12.81 -8.89 2.36
C MET A 99 -13.25 -8.03 3.56
N GLU A 100 -14.55 -7.91 3.81
CA GLU A 100 -15.11 -7.17 4.95
C GLU A 100 -14.61 -7.71 6.29
N GLU A 101 -14.50 -9.04 6.43
CA GLU A 101 -13.88 -9.67 7.60
C GLU A 101 -12.36 -9.41 7.66
N PHE A 102 -11.64 -9.53 6.54
CA PHE A 102 -10.20 -9.28 6.46
C PHE A 102 -9.83 -7.84 6.87
N LEU A 103 -10.64 -6.86 6.47
CA LEU A 103 -10.49 -5.45 6.83
C LEU A 103 -10.55 -5.18 8.34
N GLN A 104 -11.12 -6.11 9.13
CA GLN A 104 -11.17 -5.99 10.59
C GLN A 104 -9.91 -6.47 11.30
N ILE A 105 -9.04 -7.24 10.62
CA ILE A 105 -7.82 -7.83 11.23
C ILE A 105 -6.97 -6.77 11.96
N PRO A 106 -6.72 -5.58 11.39
CA PRO A 106 -5.91 -4.57 12.08
C PRO A 106 -6.54 -3.97 13.34
N TRP A 107 -7.85 -4.19 13.55
CA TRP A 107 -8.64 -3.48 14.56
C TRP A 107 -9.25 -4.42 15.61
N GLN A 108 -9.35 -5.71 15.31
CA GLN A 108 -10.05 -6.68 16.13
C GLN A 108 -9.24 -7.98 16.22
N ASP A 109 -9.09 -8.51 17.43
CA ASP A 109 -8.64 -9.89 17.64
C ASP A 109 -9.77 -10.83 17.21
N SER A 110 -9.61 -11.45 16.04
CA SER A 110 -10.64 -12.30 15.43
C SER A 110 -10.12 -13.73 15.27
N ARG A 111 -10.41 -14.57 16.25
CA ARG A 111 -10.22 -16.02 16.10
C ARG A 111 -11.20 -16.53 15.05
N THR A 112 -10.64 -17.02 13.95
CA THR A 112 -11.40 -17.46 12.78
C THR A 112 -11.09 -18.92 12.45
N LYS A 113 -12.06 -19.60 11.83
CA LYS A 113 -11.87 -20.95 11.25
C LYS A 113 -11.53 -20.89 9.76
N ASN A 114 -11.60 -19.71 9.15
CA ASN A 114 -11.27 -19.52 7.75
C ASN A 114 -9.74 -19.45 7.60
N GLU A 115 -9.17 -20.34 6.79
CA GLU A 115 -7.71 -20.45 6.61
C GLU A 115 -7.09 -19.16 6.04
N TYR A 116 -7.81 -18.47 5.14
CA TYR A 116 -7.36 -17.21 4.54
C TYR A 116 -7.22 -16.10 5.58
N LEU A 117 -8.24 -15.95 6.43
CA LEU A 117 -8.24 -14.98 7.53
C LEU A 117 -7.23 -15.36 8.63
N ASP A 118 -7.03 -16.65 8.90
CA ASP A 118 -6.03 -17.13 9.87
C ASP A 118 -4.60 -16.80 9.40
N VAL A 119 -4.31 -16.98 8.10
CA VAL A 119 -3.04 -16.52 7.51
C VAL A 119 -2.91 -15.00 7.65
N GLY A 120 -3.93 -14.22 7.27
CA GLY A 120 -3.93 -12.76 7.40
C GLY A 120 -3.65 -12.29 8.84
N ASN A 121 -4.33 -12.88 9.83
CA ASN A 121 -4.12 -12.57 11.25
C ASN A 121 -2.69 -12.84 11.69
N LYS A 122 -2.13 -14.01 11.38
CA LYS A 122 -0.75 -14.36 11.79
C LYS A 122 0.30 -13.45 11.16
N ILE A 123 0.12 -13.07 9.89
CA ILE A 123 1.01 -12.12 9.22
C ILE A 123 0.90 -10.75 9.88
N TRP A 124 -0.32 -10.28 10.13
CA TRP A 124 -0.57 -9.00 10.79
C TRP A 124 0.01 -8.95 12.20
N GLU A 125 -0.24 -9.97 13.04
CA GLU A 125 0.26 -10.08 14.41
C GLU A 125 1.79 -10.02 14.47
N ASP A 126 2.47 -10.76 13.59
CA ASP A 126 3.92 -10.74 13.48
C ASP A 126 4.45 -9.37 13.02
N TYR A 127 3.86 -8.82 11.96
CA TYR A 127 4.20 -7.51 11.43
C TYR A 127 4.05 -6.41 12.47
N ILE A 128 2.86 -6.28 13.07
CA ILE A 128 2.58 -5.19 14.01
C ILE A 128 3.38 -5.37 15.30
N GLY A 129 3.59 -6.61 15.75
CA GLY A 129 4.44 -6.94 16.89
C GLY A 129 5.89 -6.46 16.73
N SER A 130 6.40 -6.41 15.49
CA SER A 130 7.69 -5.83 15.18
C SER A 130 7.65 -4.29 15.11
N VAL A 131 6.67 -3.72 14.38
CA VAL A 131 6.58 -2.27 14.14
C VAL A 131 6.40 -1.48 15.43
N VAL A 132 5.63 -1.98 16.40
CA VAL A 132 5.47 -1.32 17.71
C VAL A 132 6.78 -1.23 18.50
N GLY A 133 7.78 -2.04 18.14
CA GLY A 133 9.13 -2.03 18.71
C GLY A 133 10.06 -0.98 18.12
N TYR A 134 9.67 -0.26 17.06
CA TYR A 134 10.53 0.76 16.47
C TYR A 134 10.80 1.93 17.42
N PRO A 135 12.01 2.52 17.39
CA PRO A 135 12.46 3.51 18.38
C PRO A 135 11.50 4.67 18.56
N ARG A 136 10.83 5.09 17.48
CA ARG A 136 9.91 6.22 17.47
C ARG A 136 8.49 5.85 17.09
N PHE A 137 8.08 4.59 17.26
CA PHE A 137 6.69 4.16 16.98
C PHE A 137 5.66 5.10 17.60
N ARG A 138 5.81 5.42 18.89
CA ARG A 138 4.87 6.29 19.63
C ARG A 138 4.75 7.71 19.07
N ASP A 139 5.81 8.24 18.45
CA ASP A 139 5.78 9.59 17.85
C ASP A 139 4.89 9.61 16.59
N PHE A 140 4.86 8.50 15.85
CA PHE A 140 4.21 8.38 14.55
C PHE A 140 2.95 7.51 14.55
N GLU A 141 2.62 6.84 15.66
CA GLU A 141 1.52 5.89 15.80
C GLU A 141 0.21 6.39 15.19
N LYS A 142 -0.18 7.62 15.51
CA LYS A 142 -1.44 8.20 15.03
C LYS A 142 -1.46 8.40 13.51
N VAL A 143 -0.32 8.78 12.94
CA VAL A 143 -0.17 9.01 11.50
C VAL A 143 -0.14 7.66 10.77
N PHE A 144 0.62 6.70 11.29
CA PHE A 144 0.68 5.33 10.79
C PHE A 144 -0.71 4.69 10.69
N TYR A 145 -1.50 4.71 11.78
CA TYR A 145 -2.85 4.15 11.72
C TYR A 145 -3.82 4.98 10.88
N PHE A 146 -3.58 6.28 10.70
CA PHE A 146 -4.33 7.08 9.74
C PHE A 146 -4.05 6.61 8.31
N ASP A 147 -2.78 6.47 7.93
CA ASP A 147 -2.37 6.00 6.61
C ASP A 147 -2.75 4.54 6.35
N LEU A 148 -2.80 3.70 7.39
CA LEU A 148 -3.34 2.35 7.29
C LEU A 148 -4.80 2.36 6.86
N ARG A 149 -5.62 3.24 7.45
CA ARG A 149 -7.01 3.38 7.03
C ARG A 149 -7.13 3.86 5.59
N GLN A 150 -6.22 4.69 5.11
CA GLN A 150 -6.22 5.13 3.71
C GLN A 150 -5.90 3.97 2.75
N ALA A 151 -4.90 3.14 3.08
CA ALA A 151 -4.58 1.94 2.29
C ALA A 151 -5.76 0.97 2.24
N LEU A 152 -6.36 0.65 3.39
CA LEU A 152 -7.52 -0.23 3.46
C LEU A 152 -8.75 0.36 2.74
N ALA A 153 -8.94 1.68 2.80
CA ALA A 153 -10.01 2.36 2.07
C ALA A 153 -9.81 2.28 0.54
N ALA A 154 -8.55 2.25 0.07
CA ALA A 154 -8.27 2.03 -1.35
C ALA A 154 -8.79 0.67 -1.83
N MET A 155 -8.59 -0.39 -1.03
CA MET A 155 -9.10 -1.73 -1.33
C MET A 155 -10.63 -1.80 -1.34
N VAL A 156 -11.29 -1.13 -0.38
CA VAL A 156 -12.75 -0.98 -0.38
C VAL A 156 -13.22 -0.28 -1.65
N TYR A 157 -12.58 0.83 -2.01
CA TYR A 157 -12.91 1.57 -3.23
C TYR A 157 -12.73 0.70 -4.49
N SER A 158 -11.64 -0.05 -4.56
CA SER A 158 -11.35 -1.02 -5.63
C SER A 158 -12.49 -2.03 -5.83
N SER A 159 -12.89 -2.69 -4.74
CA SER A 159 -14.00 -3.63 -4.73
C SER A 159 -15.33 -2.99 -5.18
N LEU A 160 -15.60 -1.75 -4.74
CA LEU A 160 -16.80 -1.02 -5.12
C LEU A 160 -16.79 -0.61 -6.60
N VAL A 161 -15.64 -0.23 -7.17
CA VAL A 161 -15.51 0.03 -8.60
C VAL A 161 -15.86 -1.23 -9.39
N ASN A 162 -15.30 -2.37 -9.01
CA ASN A 162 -15.52 -3.65 -9.68
C ASN A 162 -16.92 -4.24 -9.51
N SER A 163 -17.66 -3.81 -8.48
CA SER A 163 -19.01 -4.30 -8.16
C SER A 163 -20.12 -3.36 -8.64
N PHE A 164 -19.90 -2.05 -8.57
CA PHE A 164 -20.94 -1.03 -8.78
C PHE A 164 -20.62 -0.03 -9.89
N ASN A 165 -19.45 -0.13 -10.53
CA ASN A 165 -19.00 0.81 -11.57
C ASN A 165 -18.91 2.25 -11.07
N LEU A 166 -18.30 2.43 -9.90
CA LEU A 166 -18.03 3.76 -9.34
C LEU A 166 -16.88 4.49 -10.05
N ASP A 167 -16.35 3.95 -11.15
CA ASP A 167 -15.13 4.44 -11.76
C ASP A 167 -15.28 5.89 -12.25
N ASN A 168 -14.47 6.77 -11.69
CA ASN A 168 -14.35 8.15 -12.14
C ASN A 168 -12.95 8.68 -11.86
N SER A 169 -12.48 9.62 -12.69
CA SER A 169 -11.11 10.10 -12.58
C SER A 169 -10.78 10.83 -11.29
N VAL A 170 -11.77 11.42 -10.63
CA VAL A 170 -11.55 12.22 -9.42
C VAL A 170 -11.28 11.29 -8.25
N GLU A 171 -12.21 10.39 -7.95
CA GLU A 171 -12.07 9.46 -6.83
C GLU A 171 -10.94 8.46 -7.03
N MET A 172 -10.75 7.93 -8.25
CA MET A 172 -9.60 7.05 -8.53
C MET A 172 -8.27 7.74 -8.27
N SER A 173 -8.17 9.04 -8.58
CA SER A 173 -6.93 9.80 -8.31
C SER A 173 -6.68 10.05 -6.83
N VAL A 174 -7.70 9.91 -5.99
CA VAL A 174 -7.62 10.05 -4.54
C VAL A 174 -7.32 8.71 -3.88
N TYR A 175 -8.10 7.66 -4.21
CA TYR A 175 -8.05 6.39 -3.48
C TYR A 175 -6.99 5.42 -4.00
N SER A 176 -6.95 5.12 -5.30
CA SER A 176 -6.11 4.05 -5.87
C SER A 176 -4.63 4.15 -5.51
N PRO A 177 -3.98 5.34 -5.48
CA PRO A 177 -2.57 5.43 -5.12
C PRO A 177 -2.23 4.91 -3.71
N HIS A 178 -3.18 4.96 -2.78
CA HIS A 178 -2.95 4.49 -1.41
C HIS A 178 -2.76 2.96 -1.32
N GLY A 179 -3.21 2.19 -2.32
CA GLY A 179 -2.99 0.74 -2.38
C GLY A 179 -1.50 0.36 -2.45
N CYS A 180 -0.61 1.23 -2.93
CA CYS A 180 0.83 0.94 -2.91
C CYS A 180 1.49 1.16 -1.53
N MET A 181 0.74 1.65 -0.54
CA MET A 181 1.17 1.80 0.86
C MET A 181 2.47 2.61 1.06
N VAL A 182 2.85 3.47 0.12
CA VAL A 182 4.10 4.24 0.21
C VAL A 182 4.08 5.18 1.42
N MET A 183 2.93 5.76 1.75
CA MET A 183 2.77 6.59 2.94
C MET A 183 3.08 5.83 4.23
N LEU A 184 2.52 4.62 4.38
CA LEU A 184 2.82 3.72 5.50
C LEU A 184 4.29 3.34 5.56
N ALA A 185 4.89 3.01 4.40
CA ALA A 185 6.31 2.66 4.33
C ALA A 185 7.21 3.84 4.75
N VAL A 186 6.82 5.08 4.43
CA VAL A 186 7.52 6.28 4.91
C VAL A 186 7.31 6.51 6.40
N ASP A 187 6.10 6.29 6.93
CA ASP A 187 5.89 6.40 8.38
C ASP A 187 6.81 5.42 9.14
N MET A 188 6.96 4.20 8.64
CA MET A 188 7.91 3.22 9.20
C MET A 188 9.37 3.69 9.11
N ASP A 189 9.77 4.34 8.00
CA ASP A 189 11.11 4.94 7.89
C ASP A 189 11.33 6.04 8.92
N LEU A 190 10.31 6.88 9.15
CA LEU A 190 10.37 7.96 10.14
C LEU A 190 10.43 7.42 11.57
N MET A 191 9.73 6.32 11.87
CA MET A 191 9.85 5.60 13.14
C MET A 191 11.28 5.10 13.41
N CYS A 192 12.04 4.85 12.34
CA CYS A 192 13.44 4.42 12.36
C CYS A 192 14.44 5.55 12.10
N SER A 193 13.99 6.81 12.10
CA SER A 193 14.83 7.99 11.81
C SER A 193 15.03 8.83 13.08
N PRO A 194 16.09 8.58 13.87
CA PRO A 194 16.27 9.22 15.19
C PRO A 194 16.49 10.75 15.11
N THR A 195 16.97 11.27 13.98
CA THR A 195 17.30 12.69 13.81
C THR A 195 16.21 13.51 13.10
N PHE A 196 15.13 12.88 12.64
CA PHE A 196 14.04 13.59 11.96
C PHE A 196 13.23 14.47 12.95
N ASP A 197 13.00 15.74 12.63
CA ASP A 197 12.15 16.62 13.44
C ASP A 197 10.70 16.53 12.95
N ILE A 198 9.78 16.22 13.87
CA ILE A 198 8.34 16.13 13.57
C ILE A 198 7.76 17.43 13.00
N LYS A 199 8.41 18.59 13.22
CA LYS A 199 8.02 19.87 12.59
C LYS A 199 8.13 19.84 11.08
N ASP A 200 8.98 18.98 10.50
CA ASP A 200 9.07 18.79 9.06
C ASP A 200 8.04 17.78 8.52
N LEU A 201 7.23 17.13 9.37
CA LEU A 201 6.30 16.07 8.95
C LEU A 201 5.36 16.54 7.83
N GLY A 202 4.77 17.73 7.92
CA GLY A 202 3.89 18.23 6.85
C GLY A 202 4.59 18.37 5.49
N LYS A 203 5.88 18.71 5.49
CA LYS A 203 6.69 18.79 4.25
C LYS A 203 7.05 17.39 3.74
N MET A 204 7.41 16.49 4.65
CA MET A 204 7.66 15.09 4.32
C MET A 204 6.42 14.44 3.70
N ARG A 205 5.23 14.66 4.27
CA ARG A 205 3.95 14.17 3.72
C ARG A 205 3.74 14.57 2.27
N LYS A 206 4.09 15.80 1.90
CA LYS A 206 4.01 16.29 0.51
C LYS A 206 4.97 15.52 -0.41
N VAL A 207 6.19 15.23 0.03
CA VAL A 207 7.15 14.39 -0.70
C VAL A 207 6.62 12.96 -0.83
N SER A 208 6.17 12.36 0.27
CA SER A 208 5.67 10.98 0.32
C SER A 208 4.42 10.78 -0.55
N TYR A 209 3.51 11.76 -0.60
CA TYR A 209 2.34 11.71 -1.46
C TYR A 209 2.72 11.63 -2.94
N LEU A 210 3.69 12.43 -3.38
CA LEU A 210 4.17 12.39 -4.75
C LEU A 210 4.95 11.10 -5.04
N ALA A 211 5.70 10.59 -4.07
CA ALA A 211 6.36 9.30 -4.17
C ALA A 211 5.34 8.15 -4.33
N GLN A 212 4.23 8.20 -3.59
CA GLN A 212 3.11 7.27 -3.71
C GLN A 212 2.53 7.29 -5.13
N GLU A 213 2.29 8.48 -5.68
CA GLU A 213 1.82 8.61 -7.05
C GLU A 213 2.77 7.98 -8.08
N VAL A 214 4.08 8.16 -7.92
CA VAL A 214 5.09 7.56 -8.80
C VAL A 214 5.09 6.04 -8.69
N ALA A 215 5.09 5.50 -7.46
CA ALA A 215 5.06 4.07 -7.21
C ALA A 215 3.78 3.42 -7.77
N HIS A 216 2.63 4.05 -7.56
CA HIS A 216 1.35 3.58 -8.09
C HIS A 216 1.33 3.56 -9.62
N ILE A 217 1.82 4.62 -10.27
CA ILE A 217 1.94 4.61 -11.74
C ILE A 217 2.91 3.52 -12.21
N GLY A 218 4.05 3.37 -11.54
CA GLY A 218 5.04 2.34 -11.87
C GLY A 218 4.47 0.93 -11.77
N ASN A 219 3.77 0.63 -10.66
CA ASN A 219 3.07 -0.63 -10.46
C ASN A 219 2.00 -0.86 -11.53
N MET A 220 1.09 0.10 -11.70
CA MET A 220 -0.02 0.03 -12.66
C MET A 220 0.46 -0.25 -14.09
N LEU A 221 1.54 0.40 -14.55
CA LEU A 221 2.06 0.20 -15.91
C LEU A 221 2.56 -1.22 -16.18
N ILE A 222 2.86 -1.98 -15.14
CA ILE A 222 3.30 -3.37 -15.23
C ILE A 222 2.15 -4.34 -15.02
N THR A 223 1.20 -3.99 -14.15
CA THR A 223 0.10 -4.89 -13.77
C THR A 223 -1.11 -4.82 -14.69
N TYR A 224 -1.35 -3.69 -15.35
CA TYR A 224 -2.57 -3.51 -16.14
C TYR A 224 -2.84 -4.55 -17.24
N PRO A 225 -1.84 -5.21 -17.87
CA PRO A 225 -2.13 -6.28 -18.83
C PRO A 225 -2.76 -7.50 -18.15
N GLY A 226 -2.30 -7.85 -16.94
CA GLY A 226 -2.90 -8.90 -16.12
C GLY A 226 -4.27 -8.48 -15.59
N GLU A 227 -4.37 -7.26 -15.05
CA GLU A 227 -5.64 -6.69 -14.56
C GLU A 227 -6.71 -6.61 -15.68
N LEU A 228 -6.31 -6.38 -16.94
CA LEU A 228 -7.21 -6.46 -18.09
C LEU A 228 -7.77 -7.88 -18.26
N ALA A 229 -6.92 -8.91 -18.17
CA ALA A 229 -7.36 -10.31 -18.25
C ALA A 229 -8.29 -10.66 -17.08
N GLU A 230 -8.02 -10.09 -15.90
CA GLU A 230 -8.81 -10.23 -14.69
C GLU A 230 -10.06 -9.33 -14.68
N ARG A 231 -10.34 -8.58 -15.76
CA ARG A 231 -11.52 -7.70 -15.86
C ARG A 231 -11.61 -6.65 -14.76
N ASP A 232 -10.46 -6.21 -14.25
CA ASP A 232 -10.36 -5.23 -13.18
C ASP A 232 -10.50 -3.81 -13.76
N LEU A 233 -11.58 -3.14 -13.38
CA LEU A 233 -11.88 -1.75 -13.77
C LEU A 233 -11.31 -0.74 -12.75
N SER A 234 -10.86 -1.19 -11.58
CA SER A 234 -10.22 -0.35 -10.57
C SER A 234 -8.84 0.16 -11.04
N CYS A 235 -8.22 -0.54 -12.00
CA CYS A 235 -7.02 -0.12 -12.69
C CYS A 235 -7.20 1.23 -13.44
N PRO A 236 -6.47 2.30 -13.08
CA PRO A 236 -6.70 3.64 -13.64
C PRO A 236 -6.49 3.76 -15.16
N ILE A 237 -5.55 3.01 -15.75
CA ILE A 237 -5.32 3.05 -17.20
C ILE A 237 -6.43 2.32 -17.96
N ILE A 238 -7.00 1.26 -17.39
CA ILE A 238 -8.15 0.54 -17.95
C ILE A 238 -9.41 1.39 -17.86
N SER A 239 -9.74 1.95 -16.69
CA SER A 239 -10.87 2.89 -16.57
C SER A 239 -10.72 4.08 -17.50
N LEU A 240 -9.51 4.64 -17.66
CA LEU A 240 -9.29 5.72 -18.61
C LEU A 240 -9.55 5.30 -20.06
N ALA A 241 -9.19 4.07 -20.45
CA ALA A 241 -9.46 3.54 -21.78
C ALA A 241 -10.97 3.42 -22.03
N VAL A 242 -11.72 2.90 -21.06
CA VAL A 242 -13.19 2.80 -21.12
C VAL A 242 -13.82 4.19 -21.22
N ARG A 243 -13.47 5.12 -20.31
CA ARG A 243 -14.03 6.48 -20.30
C ARG A 243 -13.68 7.30 -21.55
N LYS A 244 -12.60 6.95 -22.26
CA LYS A 244 -12.23 7.56 -23.55
C LYS A 244 -12.85 6.87 -24.77
N GLY A 245 -13.61 5.79 -24.59
CA GLY A 245 -14.14 4.97 -25.68
C GLY A 245 -13.05 4.31 -26.52
N LEU A 246 -11.87 4.05 -25.94
CA LEU A 246 -10.83 3.28 -26.62
C LEU A 246 -11.11 1.77 -26.59
N ILE A 247 -11.82 1.35 -25.54
CA ILE A 247 -12.37 0.01 -25.35
C ILE A 247 -13.77 0.17 -24.75
N GLU A 248 -14.67 -0.75 -25.02
CA GLU A 248 -15.94 -0.94 -24.34
C GLU A 248 -15.75 -1.81 -23.09
N LYS A 249 -16.67 -1.71 -22.13
CA LYS A 249 -16.58 -2.46 -20.88
C LYS A 249 -16.71 -3.97 -21.10
N GLU A 250 -17.49 -4.36 -22.09
CA GLU A 250 -17.70 -5.76 -22.50
C GLU A 250 -16.43 -6.40 -23.06
N GLU A 251 -15.45 -5.59 -23.46
CA GLU A 251 -14.14 -6.04 -23.95
C GLU A 251 -13.12 -6.29 -22.81
N LEU A 252 -13.51 -6.08 -21.54
CA LEU A 252 -12.68 -6.49 -20.40
C LEU A 252 -12.46 -8.01 -20.41
N GLY A 253 -11.20 -8.43 -20.27
CA GLY A 253 -10.77 -9.82 -20.42
C GLY A 253 -10.33 -10.19 -21.85
N ASP A 254 -10.58 -9.35 -22.86
CA ASP A 254 -10.09 -9.59 -24.22
C ASP A 254 -8.69 -9.01 -24.44
N MET A 255 -7.66 -9.85 -24.43
CA MET A 255 -6.28 -9.41 -24.64
C MET A 255 -6.02 -8.81 -26.02
N SER A 256 -6.91 -8.98 -27.01
CA SER A 256 -6.81 -8.34 -28.32
C SER A 256 -6.85 -6.80 -28.24
N VAL A 257 -7.42 -6.25 -27.16
CA VAL A 257 -7.58 -4.81 -26.98
C VAL A 257 -6.39 -4.13 -26.32
N LEU A 258 -5.46 -4.90 -25.76
CA LEU A 258 -4.28 -4.41 -25.06
C LEU A 258 -3.47 -3.37 -25.87
N PRO A 259 -3.23 -3.53 -27.20
CA PRO A 259 -2.53 -2.53 -27.99
C PRO A 259 -3.22 -1.16 -28.04
N ARG A 260 -4.56 -1.10 -27.84
CA ARG A 260 -5.31 0.17 -27.78
C ARG A 260 -5.06 0.88 -26.45
N ILE A 261 -5.04 0.12 -25.34
CA ILE A 261 -4.76 0.64 -23.99
C ILE A 261 -3.32 1.13 -23.87
N LYS A 262 -2.35 0.40 -24.47
CA LYS A 262 -0.92 0.79 -24.54
C LYS A 262 -0.66 2.22 -24.98
N LYS A 263 -1.54 2.79 -25.83
CA LYS A 263 -1.45 4.17 -26.31
C LYS A 263 -1.56 5.20 -25.17
N LEU A 264 -2.12 4.82 -24.02
CA LEU A 264 -2.28 5.68 -22.86
C LEU A 264 -1.06 5.69 -21.92
N GLU A 265 -0.12 4.74 -22.04
CA GLU A 265 1.02 4.63 -21.12
C GLU A 265 1.83 5.93 -21.02
N GLU A 266 2.04 6.62 -22.15
CA GLU A 266 2.81 7.86 -22.21
C GLU A 266 2.19 8.99 -21.38
N ILE A 267 0.87 8.99 -21.17
CA ILE A 267 0.20 9.96 -20.29
C ILE A 267 0.66 9.75 -18.85
N PHE A 268 0.69 8.49 -18.42
CA PHE A 268 1.06 8.11 -17.06
C PHE A 268 2.58 8.25 -16.83
N LYS A 269 3.42 7.85 -17.79
CA LYS A 269 4.88 8.06 -17.74
C LYS A 269 5.23 9.53 -17.58
N LYS A 270 4.60 10.43 -18.34
CA LYS A 270 4.79 11.89 -18.19
C LYS A 270 4.32 12.40 -16.82
N ARG A 271 3.22 11.86 -16.29
CA ARG A 271 2.73 12.21 -14.95
C ARG A 271 3.72 11.78 -13.86
N ALA A 272 4.25 10.57 -13.93
CA ALA A 272 5.28 10.08 -13.01
C ALA A 272 6.55 10.97 -13.05
N GLN A 273 7.03 11.31 -14.26
CA GLN A 273 8.17 12.23 -14.42
C GLN A 273 7.90 13.60 -13.81
N SER A 274 6.70 14.17 -14.00
CA SER A 274 6.31 15.44 -13.39
C SER A 274 6.32 15.38 -11.86
N HIS A 275 5.85 14.27 -11.28
CA HIS A 275 5.86 14.06 -9.83
C HIS A 275 7.29 13.90 -9.28
N ILE A 276 8.16 13.15 -9.97
CA ILE A 276 9.59 13.03 -9.63
C ILE A 276 10.26 14.41 -9.63
N GLN A 277 9.98 15.25 -10.63
CA GLN A 277 10.51 16.61 -10.67
C GLN A 277 10.03 17.45 -9.48
N LYS A 278 8.75 17.36 -9.10
CA LYS A 278 8.23 18.05 -7.91
C LYS A 278 8.90 17.54 -6.63
N VAL A 279 9.13 16.23 -6.50
CA VAL A 279 9.87 15.66 -5.36
C VAL A 279 11.28 16.27 -5.28
N SER A 280 11.99 16.43 -6.39
CA SER A 280 13.34 17.02 -6.40
C SER A 280 13.40 18.48 -5.94
N VAL A 281 12.26 19.18 -5.96
CA VAL A 281 12.10 20.53 -5.40
C VAL A 281 11.78 20.44 -3.91
N TYR A 282 10.79 19.63 -3.55
CA TYR A 282 10.30 19.57 -2.17
C TYR A 282 11.22 18.83 -1.20
N GLU A 283 12.05 17.91 -1.67
CA GLU A 283 13.03 17.21 -0.82
C GLU A 283 14.04 18.20 -0.18
N LYS A 284 14.26 19.36 -0.79
CA LYS A 284 15.14 20.44 -0.30
C LYS A 284 14.50 21.30 0.79
N GLU A 285 13.19 21.20 0.99
CA GLU A 285 12.47 21.96 2.02
C GLU A 285 12.52 21.30 3.41
N ILE A 286 12.95 20.04 3.46
CA ILE A 286 13.14 19.27 4.70
C ILE A 286 14.49 19.66 5.29
N LEU A 287 14.49 20.14 6.54
CA LEU A 287 15.66 20.76 7.16
C LEU A 287 16.30 19.90 8.23
N SER A 288 15.50 19.08 8.92
CA SER A 288 15.96 18.22 10.00
C SER A 288 16.86 17.07 9.52
N VAL A 289 16.67 16.62 8.28
CA VAL A 289 17.43 15.54 7.67
C VAL A 289 17.67 15.84 6.19
N ASN A 290 18.80 15.38 5.67
CA ASN A 290 19.07 15.46 4.23
C ASN A 290 18.48 14.23 3.53
N ILE A 291 17.37 14.44 2.81
CA ILE A 291 16.80 13.44 1.90
C ILE A 291 17.08 13.76 0.43
N GLY A 292 18.02 14.66 0.15
CA GLY A 292 18.42 15.03 -1.20
C GLY A 292 18.84 13.80 -2.01
N GLY A 293 18.34 13.71 -3.23
CA GLY A 293 18.54 12.54 -4.10
C GLY A 293 17.44 11.49 -3.98
N PHE A 294 16.45 11.64 -3.09
CA PHE A 294 15.30 10.74 -3.04
C PHE A 294 14.53 10.72 -4.36
N SER A 295 14.42 11.84 -5.06
CA SER A 295 13.86 11.88 -6.42
C SER A 295 14.60 10.99 -7.42
N LYS A 296 15.92 10.78 -7.25
CA LYS A 296 16.70 9.88 -8.10
C LYS A 296 16.38 8.43 -7.81
N TYR A 297 16.23 8.06 -6.54
CA TYR A 297 15.75 6.72 -6.17
C TYR A 297 14.37 6.43 -6.75
N LEU A 298 13.46 7.42 -6.76
CA LEU A 298 12.15 7.27 -7.40
C LEU A 298 12.26 7.08 -8.92
N ALA A 299 13.16 7.79 -9.59
CA ALA A 299 13.42 7.60 -11.02
C ALA A 299 13.97 6.18 -11.29
N GLU A 300 14.97 5.75 -10.51
CA GLU A 300 15.54 4.39 -10.62
C GLU A 300 14.50 3.31 -10.30
N LEU A 301 13.64 3.52 -9.30
CA LEU A 301 12.52 2.62 -8.99
C LEU A 301 11.54 2.52 -10.17
N PHE A 302 11.21 3.66 -10.78
CA PHE A 302 10.31 3.71 -11.91
C PHE A 302 10.82 2.90 -13.11
N GLU A 303 12.12 2.96 -13.39
CA GLU A 303 12.74 2.12 -14.42
C GLU A 303 12.78 0.64 -14.01
N LYS A 304 13.08 0.34 -12.73
CA LYS A 304 13.11 -1.04 -12.21
C LYS A 304 11.77 -1.75 -12.24
N PHE A 305 10.65 -1.04 -12.20
CA PHE A 305 9.33 -1.67 -12.38
C PHE A 305 9.26 -2.45 -13.70
N ALA A 306 9.87 -1.94 -14.79
CA ALA A 306 9.92 -2.64 -16.07
C ALA A 306 10.57 -4.03 -15.97
N GLU A 307 11.58 -4.19 -15.10
CA GLU A 307 12.29 -5.45 -14.85
C GLU A 307 11.41 -6.49 -14.15
N SER A 308 10.37 -6.07 -13.43
CA SER A 308 9.45 -6.96 -12.68
C SER A 308 8.32 -7.55 -13.51
N SER A 309 8.18 -7.14 -14.78
CA SER A 309 7.08 -7.54 -15.66
C SER A 309 6.96 -9.04 -15.91
N SER A 310 8.03 -9.80 -15.75
CA SER A 310 8.04 -11.27 -15.88
C SER A 310 7.75 -12.02 -14.58
N LEU A 311 7.73 -11.31 -13.44
CA LEU A 311 7.55 -11.89 -12.11
C LEU A 311 6.10 -11.83 -11.62
N ARG A 312 5.22 -11.15 -12.35
CA ARG A 312 3.79 -11.03 -12.05
C ARG A 312 2.93 -11.83 -13.00
#